data_AF-A0A9N9IIU5-F1
#
_entry.id   AF-A0A9N9IIU5-F1
#
_cell.length_a   1.000
_cell.length_b   1.000
_cell.length_c   1.000
_cell.angle_alpha   90.00
_cell.angle_beta   90.00
_cell.angle_gamma   90.00
#
_symmetry.space_group_name_H-M   'P 1'
#
loop_
_entity.id
_entity.type
_entity.pdbx_description
1 polymer ?
#
loop_
_entity_poly.entity_id
_entity_poly.type
_entity_poly.pdbx_seq_one_letter_code
_entity_poly.pdbx_strand_id
1 'polypeptide(L)'
;KRSISPSVESRESKKGKTIEAEFSNICDLIEHLRNSKKEVIASTSSSTSIEDKIEGMSIKEEEVNPSNIIKNPQNKPLALLRVPITSSSSPALQPVQSEDFYFFEDLNLSFGRYNDFSTHFQSSETWYLADGILSPKLVPAKTVVALSPKGVVKDEFQEFGKDLVQTFYMSPWSLEELLFCRKHVFPDVPEDIMLALYDKAGGVPRYVFRRVESSLKYDLDPKTPEGKEMIIKKAFERVEFALLQVKNFDDLIACFTENAYFVQYSSRLVHRWPDPSYNNYHLQWASRYIYDEIERRLEKQSWSFLLERIQMMRNYPNARGIMFEMYVIHLFRSSNDVYAMRKLQEDPKTTHIEEFSMGKSPTVSNIRTAKELSSKSDKTIILPETSNFGAVDLFYTPDMMFQVTVSNNHPIKQVELINIVENMPAYKRNNPIYLVFVVPDDIYDTYKYQDIVTKDANSRSFRKVKKQDAKLDNVQQWVLKIDTSMSKSTKFVKAKVDSPVTTDDTSMSKSTKFVKAKDFMQSLKFGLSSGSSSIVGSDSSAIVPP
;
A
#
# COMPACT_ATOMS: atom_id res chain seq x y z
N LYS A 1 -49.32 24.19 65.05
CA LYS A 1 -48.34 23.70 66.06
C LYS A 1 -47.58 22.54 65.43
N ARG A 2 -46.23 22.53 65.51
CA ARG A 2 -45.26 21.40 65.28
C ARG A 2 -45.61 20.38 64.17
N SER A 3 -44.97 20.38 62.99
CA SER A 3 -43.57 19.97 62.68
C SER A 3 -43.31 18.46 62.75
N ILE A 4 -42.97 17.85 61.61
CA ILE A 4 -41.90 16.86 61.38
C ILE A 4 -41.67 16.79 59.85
N SER A 5 -40.43 16.63 59.42
CA SER A 5 -39.96 16.71 58.02
C SER A 5 -40.02 15.37 57.28
N PRO A 6 -40.02 15.36 55.94
CA PRO A 6 -39.44 14.29 55.14
C PRO A 6 -38.02 14.65 54.63
N SER A 7 -37.22 13.61 54.39
CA SER A 7 -35.80 13.65 54.06
C SER A 7 -35.47 14.11 52.63
N VAL A 8 -34.31 14.72 52.47
CA VAL A 8 -33.68 14.99 51.17
C VAL A 8 -33.08 13.69 50.62
N GLU A 9 -33.59 13.19 49.50
CA GLU A 9 -32.85 12.25 48.65
C GLU A 9 -31.96 13.05 47.68
N SER A 10 -30.65 12.99 47.90
CA SER A 10 -29.67 13.53 46.97
C SER A 10 -29.51 12.60 45.77
N ARG A 11 -29.97 13.03 44.59
CA ARG A 11 -29.61 12.38 43.32
C ARG A 11 -28.12 12.64 43.04
N GLU A 12 -27.29 11.63 43.24
CA GLU A 12 -25.91 11.65 42.75
C GLU A 12 -25.89 11.65 41.21
N SER A 13 -25.51 12.78 40.62
CA SER A 13 -25.10 12.83 39.22
C SER A 13 -23.78 12.07 39.08
N LYS A 14 -23.77 10.95 38.34
CA LYS A 14 -22.52 10.27 37.96
C LYS A 14 -21.71 11.19 37.05
N LYS A 15 -20.77 11.95 37.65
CA LYS A 15 -19.74 12.68 36.89
C LYS A 15 -18.92 11.68 36.09
N GLY A 16 -18.79 11.92 34.78
CA GLY A 16 -17.72 11.32 34.00
C GLY A 16 -16.37 11.68 34.61
N LYS A 17 -15.40 10.77 34.57
CA LYS A 17 -14.04 11.07 35.03
C LYS A 17 -13.33 11.93 33.99
N THR A 18 -13.34 13.25 34.21
CA THR A 18 -12.44 14.17 33.51
C THR A 18 -11.01 13.82 33.88
N ILE A 19 -10.16 13.59 32.87
CA ILE A 19 -8.70 13.57 33.04
C ILE A 19 -8.23 14.92 32.48
N GLU A 20 -8.01 15.89 33.36
CA GLU A 20 -7.36 17.16 33.00
C GLU A 20 -5.87 16.87 32.78
N ALA A 21 -5.49 16.71 31.53
CA ALA A 21 -4.11 16.52 31.11
C ALA A 21 -3.95 17.10 29.70
N GLU A 22 -3.15 18.15 29.57
CA GLU A 22 -2.83 18.78 28.29
C GLU A 22 -1.76 17.97 27.56
N PHE A 23 -2.10 17.47 26.36
CA PHE A 23 -1.17 16.74 25.49
C PHE A 23 -0.78 17.57 24.27
N SER A 24 0.48 18.00 24.16
CA SER A 24 0.93 18.83 23.03
C SER A 24 0.80 18.14 21.65
N ASN A 25 0.67 16.81 21.59
CA ASN A 25 0.27 16.07 20.40
C ASN A 25 -0.27 14.65 20.73
N ILE A 26 -0.77 13.94 19.71
CA ILE A 26 -1.34 12.59 19.85
C ILE A 26 -0.35 11.51 20.32
N CYS A 27 0.96 11.68 20.09
CA CYS A 27 1.99 10.78 20.64
C CYS A 27 2.16 10.98 22.14
N ASP A 28 2.11 12.23 22.64
CA ASP A 28 2.17 12.54 24.07
C ASP A 28 0.97 11.92 24.81
N LEU A 29 -0.21 11.94 24.18
CA LEU A 29 -1.40 11.23 24.67
C LEU A 29 -1.17 9.71 24.71
N ILE A 30 -0.63 9.12 23.64
CA ILE A 30 -0.31 7.67 23.60
C ILE A 30 0.71 7.30 24.71
N GLU A 31 1.68 8.17 24.97
CA GLU A 31 2.69 8.00 26.01
C GLU A 31 2.12 8.19 27.42
N HIS A 32 1.25 9.17 27.62
CA HIS A 32 0.50 9.34 28.87
C HIS A 32 -0.45 8.16 29.15
N LEU A 33 -1.14 7.62 28.14
CA LEU A 33 -2.00 6.43 28.28
C LEU A 33 -1.21 5.14 28.59
N ARG A 34 0.11 5.13 28.31
CA ARG A 34 1.06 4.10 28.78
C ARG A 34 1.50 4.35 30.23
N ASN A 35 1.81 5.61 30.57
CA ASN A 35 2.40 5.96 31.87
C ASN A 35 1.38 6.07 33.02
N SER A 36 0.20 6.65 32.80
CA SER A 36 -0.88 6.79 33.80
C SER A 36 -1.36 5.47 34.41
N LYS A 37 -1.13 4.33 33.75
CA LYS A 37 -1.41 3.00 34.33
C LYS A 37 -0.44 2.58 35.43
N LYS A 38 0.79 3.11 35.45
CA LYS A 38 1.77 2.79 36.50
C LYS A 38 1.31 3.32 37.86
N GLU A 39 0.70 4.50 37.89
CA GLU A 39 0.20 5.13 39.13
C GLU A 39 -1.09 4.48 39.65
N VAL A 40 -2.03 4.11 38.77
CA VAL A 40 -3.28 3.44 39.19
C VAL A 40 -2.98 2.10 39.87
N ILE A 41 -2.02 1.32 39.37
CA ILE A 41 -1.63 0.03 39.96
C ILE A 41 -1.00 0.20 41.35
N ALA A 42 -0.22 1.27 41.58
CA ALA A 42 0.39 1.57 42.87
C ALA A 42 -0.63 1.98 43.96
N SER A 43 -1.80 2.49 43.57
CA SER A 43 -2.84 2.96 44.50
C SER A 43 -3.84 1.87 44.95
N THR A 44 -3.89 0.72 44.28
CA THR A 44 -4.86 -0.37 44.57
C THR A 44 -4.33 -1.52 45.42
N SER A 45 -3.08 -1.45 45.90
CA SER A 45 -2.41 -2.55 46.62
C SER A 45 -2.28 -2.33 48.14
N SER A 46 -3.06 -1.43 48.75
CA SER A 46 -3.02 -1.14 50.20
C SER A 46 -4.30 -1.50 50.95
N SER A 47 -4.50 -2.80 51.24
CA SER A 47 -5.38 -3.23 52.33
C SER A 47 -5.01 -4.61 52.90
N THR A 48 -4.80 -4.66 54.23
CA THR A 48 -4.64 -5.84 55.12
C THR A 48 -3.42 -6.77 54.91
N SER A 49 -2.71 -7.29 55.92
CA SER A 49 -2.37 -6.82 57.29
C SER A 49 -1.45 -7.86 57.99
N ILE A 50 -0.36 -7.43 58.66
CA ILE A 50 0.22 -7.99 59.93
C ILE A 50 0.60 -9.51 59.92
N GLU A 51 1.83 -10.01 60.18
CA GLU A 51 3.03 -9.63 60.97
C GLU A 51 4.27 -10.43 60.44
N ASP A 52 5.54 -10.31 60.85
CA ASP A 52 6.25 -9.43 61.81
C ASP A 52 7.68 -9.05 61.30
N LYS A 53 8.70 -9.92 61.49
CA LYS A 53 10.16 -9.64 61.36
C LYS A 53 10.93 -10.89 60.88
N ILE A 54 12.11 -10.85 60.23
CA ILE A 54 13.43 -10.34 60.69
C ILE A 54 14.36 -9.97 59.49
N GLU A 55 15.38 -9.17 59.80
CA GLU A 55 16.47 -8.59 58.99
C GLU A 55 17.17 -9.47 57.94
N GLY A 56 17.69 -8.83 56.88
CA GLY A 56 18.70 -9.40 55.96
C GLY A 56 18.96 -8.54 54.72
N MET A 57 19.95 -7.63 54.78
CA MET A 57 20.32 -6.79 53.62
C MET A 57 20.89 -7.60 52.44
N SER A 58 20.25 -7.52 51.27
CA SER A 58 20.96 -7.65 49.99
C SER A 58 20.18 -6.99 48.86
N ILE A 59 20.81 -6.05 48.16
CA ILE A 59 20.23 -5.43 46.96
C ILE A 59 20.35 -6.45 45.82
N LYS A 60 19.21 -6.89 45.28
CA LYS A 60 19.12 -7.53 43.97
C LYS A 60 17.99 -6.91 43.18
N GLU A 61 18.27 -6.60 41.93
CA GLU A 61 17.28 -6.16 40.95
C GLU A 61 16.38 -7.35 40.63
N GLU A 62 15.08 -7.27 40.98
CA GLU A 62 14.09 -8.27 40.59
C GLU A 62 13.31 -7.84 39.34
N GLU A 63 13.00 -8.83 38.50
CA GLU A 63 12.43 -8.67 37.18
C GLU A 63 11.01 -8.10 37.21
N VAL A 64 10.75 -7.04 36.43
CA VAL A 64 9.39 -6.55 36.21
C VAL A 64 8.66 -7.50 35.25
N ASN A 65 7.90 -8.43 35.83
CA ASN A 65 7.04 -9.39 35.14
C ASN A 65 6.12 -8.70 34.10
N PRO A 66 6.22 -9.01 32.79
CA PRO A 66 5.51 -8.30 31.73
C PRO A 66 4.09 -8.82 31.49
N SER A 67 3.27 -8.90 32.54
CA SER A 67 1.86 -9.27 32.46
C SER A 67 0.94 -8.21 33.07
N ASN A 68 0.43 -7.31 32.22
CA ASN A 68 -0.92 -6.68 32.25
C ASN A 68 -0.96 -5.35 31.45
N ILE A 69 -0.90 -5.47 30.12
CA ILE A 69 -1.10 -4.33 29.20
C ILE A 69 -2.57 -4.28 28.77
N ILE A 70 -3.32 -3.23 29.15
CA ILE A 70 -4.63 -2.96 28.55
C ILE A 70 -4.42 -2.48 27.11
N LYS A 71 -4.54 -3.42 26.18
CA LYS A 71 -4.73 -3.16 24.75
C LYS A 71 -6.21 -2.85 24.48
N ASN A 72 -6.50 -2.30 23.30
CA ASN A 72 -7.82 -2.47 22.69
C ASN A 72 -8.23 -3.96 22.78
N PRO A 73 -9.49 -4.32 23.09
CA PRO A 73 -9.93 -5.72 23.26
C PRO A 73 -9.58 -6.68 22.10
N GLN A 74 -9.16 -6.16 20.93
CA GLN A 74 -8.84 -6.90 19.72
C GLN A 74 -7.42 -6.71 19.17
N ASN A 75 -6.47 -6.17 19.95
CA ASN A 75 -5.05 -5.99 19.54
C ASN A 75 -4.92 -5.25 18.18
N LYS A 76 -5.75 -4.24 17.93
CA LYS A 76 -5.70 -3.38 16.74
C LYS A 76 -4.97 -2.08 17.08
N PRO A 77 -3.99 -1.63 16.28
CA PRO A 77 -3.46 -0.29 16.42
C PRO A 77 -4.55 0.72 16.06
N LEU A 78 -4.61 1.82 16.81
CA LEU A 78 -5.39 2.99 16.45
C LEU A 78 -4.92 3.48 15.08
N ALA A 79 -5.86 3.78 14.18
CA ALA A 79 -5.53 4.51 12.97
C ALA A 79 -5.05 5.90 13.38
N LEU A 80 -3.79 6.26 13.07
CA LEU A 80 -3.36 7.66 13.11
C LEU A 80 -4.05 8.40 11.95
N LEU A 81 -5.26 8.86 12.22
CA LEU A 81 -5.86 9.92 11.44
C LEU A 81 -5.17 11.22 11.86
N ARG A 82 -4.44 11.82 10.93
CA ARG A 82 -3.89 13.18 11.08
C ARG A 82 -5.03 14.18 10.92
N VAL A 83 -5.98 14.16 11.85
CA VAL A 83 -6.98 15.22 11.98
C VAL A 83 -6.20 16.47 12.35
N PRO A 84 -6.32 17.58 11.59
CA PRO A 84 -5.79 18.85 12.05
C PRO A 84 -6.64 19.26 13.26
N ILE A 85 -6.08 19.08 14.47
CA ILE A 85 -6.66 19.66 15.69
C ILE A 85 -6.45 21.17 15.58
N THR A 86 -7.39 21.82 14.92
CA THR A 86 -7.58 23.26 15.00
C THR A 86 -8.46 23.56 16.21
N SER A 87 -8.35 24.77 16.77
CA SER A 87 -9.16 25.25 17.90
C SER A 87 -10.67 25.40 17.60
N SER A 88 -11.16 24.78 16.53
CA SER A 88 -12.55 24.75 16.08
C SER A 88 -13.05 23.35 15.72
N SER A 89 -12.22 22.31 15.85
CA SER A 89 -12.51 20.96 15.34
C SER A 89 -12.28 19.90 16.42
N SER A 90 -13.37 19.28 16.89
CA SER A 90 -13.34 18.26 17.94
C SER A 90 -13.60 16.86 17.34
N PRO A 91 -12.59 16.00 17.19
CA PRO A 91 -12.80 14.63 16.72
C PRO A 91 -13.39 13.72 17.80
N ALA A 92 -14.29 12.84 17.38
CA ALA A 92 -14.96 11.82 18.18
C ALA A 92 -14.65 10.43 17.58
N LEU A 93 -13.77 9.66 18.20
CA LEU A 93 -13.39 8.33 17.73
C LEU A 93 -14.25 7.24 18.38
N GLN A 94 -14.85 6.37 17.57
CA GLN A 94 -15.44 5.10 18.02
C GLN A 94 -14.61 3.92 17.48
N PRO A 95 -13.86 3.20 18.34
CA PRO A 95 -13.03 2.06 17.93
C PRO A 95 -13.85 0.81 17.55
N VAL A 96 -13.23 -0.10 16.79
CA VAL A 96 -13.90 -1.31 16.29
C VAL A 96 -14.60 -2.11 17.39
N GLN A 97 -15.92 -2.29 17.23
CA GLN A 97 -16.80 -3.01 18.15
C GLN A 97 -16.88 -2.42 19.57
N SER A 98 -16.67 -1.11 19.71
CA SER A 98 -16.87 -0.34 20.94
C SER A 98 -18.25 0.31 21.01
N GLU A 99 -18.91 0.29 22.18
CA GLU A 99 -20.02 1.22 22.50
C GLU A 99 -19.52 2.59 22.99
N ASP A 100 -18.27 2.65 23.42
CA ASP A 100 -17.63 3.84 23.96
C ASP A 100 -16.96 4.68 22.85
N PHE A 101 -17.02 5.98 23.05
CA PHE A 101 -16.48 7.05 22.20
C PHE A 101 -15.37 7.77 22.96
N TYR A 102 -14.37 8.22 22.22
CA TYR A 102 -13.24 9.01 22.69
C TYR A 102 -13.32 10.39 22.04
N PHE A 103 -13.54 11.42 22.83
CA PHE A 103 -13.78 12.77 22.34
C PHE A 103 -12.60 13.68 22.69
N PHE A 104 -12.08 14.37 21.68
CA PHE A 104 -10.89 15.20 21.77
C PHE A 104 -11.30 16.67 21.66
N GLU A 105 -10.99 17.47 22.69
CA GLU A 105 -11.22 18.91 22.71
C GLU A 105 -9.90 19.62 22.98
N ASP A 106 -9.41 20.33 21.97
CA ASP A 106 -8.05 20.87 21.92
C ASP A 106 -7.01 19.80 22.29
N LEU A 107 -6.42 19.88 23.48
CA LEU A 107 -5.40 18.95 23.97
C LEU A 107 -5.93 17.95 25.01
N ASN A 108 -7.23 17.99 25.32
CA ASN A 108 -7.89 17.14 26.32
C ASN A 108 -8.56 15.92 25.68
N LEU A 109 -8.52 14.78 26.39
CA LEU A 109 -9.24 13.56 26.03
C LEU A 109 -10.32 13.24 27.06
N SER A 110 -11.56 13.09 26.60
CA SER A 110 -12.66 12.51 27.37
C SER A 110 -13.14 11.20 26.73
N PHE A 111 -13.83 10.37 27.51
CA PHE A 111 -14.45 9.13 27.00
C PHE A 111 -15.80 8.87 27.68
N GLY A 112 -16.68 8.16 27.00
CA GLY A 112 -18.06 7.94 27.42
C GLY A 112 -18.89 7.29 26.34
N ARG A 113 -20.20 7.15 26.57
CA ARG A 113 -21.16 6.59 25.62
C ARG A 113 -21.72 7.68 24.72
N TYR A 114 -22.39 7.30 23.63
CA TYR A 114 -23.01 8.23 22.69
C TYR A 114 -23.86 9.34 23.35
N ASN A 115 -24.65 9.00 24.36
CA ASN A 115 -25.54 9.96 25.03
C ASN A 115 -24.74 11.07 25.75
N ASP A 116 -23.57 10.75 26.28
CA ASP A 116 -22.71 11.65 27.04
C ASP A 116 -22.13 12.77 26.14
N PHE A 117 -22.01 12.51 24.83
CA PHE A 117 -21.54 13.47 23.81
C PHE A 117 -22.62 13.81 22.76
N SER A 118 -23.89 13.53 23.05
CA SER A 118 -24.99 13.63 22.06
C SER A 118 -25.14 15.01 21.42
N THR A 119 -24.82 16.08 22.16
CA THR A 119 -24.77 17.48 21.70
C THR A 119 -23.69 17.70 20.64
N HIS A 120 -22.49 17.13 20.82
CA HIS A 120 -21.37 17.30 19.89
C HIS A 120 -21.68 16.65 18.54
N PHE A 121 -22.35 15.50 18.53
CA PHE A 121 -22.77 14.85 17.28
C PHE A 121 -23.80 15.65 16.46
N GLN A 122 -24.45 16.68 17.03
CA GLN A 122 -25.31 17.61 16.29
C GLN A 122 -24.53 18.77 15.65
N SER A 123 -23.25 18.96 15.99
CA SER A 123 -22.40 20.02 15.45
C SER A 123 -21.76 19.60 14.13
N SER A 124 -21.84 20.45 13.11
CA SER A 124 -21.12 20.26 11.85
C SER A 124 -19.60 20.30 12.03
N GLU A 125 -19.09 20.89 13.12
CA GLU A 125 -17.64 21.02 13.36
C GLU A 125 -17.02 19.82 14.08
N THR A 126 -17.86 18.93 14.60
CA THR A 126 -17.43 17.64 15.12
C THR A 126 -17.12 16.67 13.98
N TRP A 127 -16.00 15.95 14.12
CA TRP A 127 -15.61 14.87 13.20
C TRP A 127 -15.83 13.52 13.85
N TYR A 128 -16.86 12.78 13.44
CA TYR A 128 -17.13 11.43 13.96
C TYR A 128 -16.34 10.38 13.14
N LEU A 129 -15.37 9.75 13.78
CA LEU A 129 -14.45 8.77 13.20
C LEU A 129 -14.86 7.37 13.65
N ALA A 130 -15.51 6.61 12.77
CA ALA A 130 -16.01 5.27 13.06
C ALA A 130 -15.06 4.21 12.46
N ASP A 131 -14.17 3.63 13.28
CA ASP A 131 -13.24 2.59 12.84
C ASP A 131 -13.90 1.21 12.95
N GLY A 132 -14.12 0.54 11.81
CA GLY A 132 -14.61 -0.84 11.72
C GLY A 132 -16.01 -1.07 12.30
N ILE A 133 -16.81 -0.01 12.50
CA ILE A 133 -18.19 -0.08 12.97
C ILE A 133 -19.11 -0.43 11.80
N LEU A 134 -19.85 -1.54 11.90
CA LEU A 134 -20.77 -2.00 10.85
C LEU A 134 -22.11 -1.26 10.82
N SER A 135 -22.42 -0.49 11.86
CA SER A 135 -23.68 0.26 11.98
C SER A 135 -23.41 1.61 12.65
N PRO A 136 -22.60 2.49 12.03
CA PRO A 136 -22.26 3.78 12.61
C PRO A 136 -23.52 4.65 12.67
N LYS A 137 -23.59 5.53 13.68
CA LYS A 137 -24.78 6.37 13.85
C LYS A 137 -24.81 7.46 12.78
N LEU A 138 -25.91 7.56 12.05
CA LEU A 138 -26.17 8.70 11.18
C LEU A 138 -26.42 9.95 12.04
N VAL A 139 -25.58 10.97 11.89
CA VAL A 139 -25.57 12.18 12.73
C VAL A 139 -25.17 13.40 11.87
N PRO A 140 -25.55 14.64 12.25
CA PRO A 140 -25.15 15.85 11.53
C PRO A 140 -23.63 16.13 11.52
N ALA A 141 -22.87 15.57 12.47
CA ALA A 141 -21.41 15.67 12.49
C ALA A 141 -20.75 15.04 11.25
N LYS A 142 -19.62 15.62 10.81
CA LYS A 142 -18.82 15.15 9.66
C LYS A 142 -18.34 13.72 9.94
N THR A 143 -19.00 12.74 9.34
CA THR A 143 -18.82 11.32 9.67
C THR A 143 -17.88 10.64 8.68
N VAL A 144 -16.78 10.08 9.17
CA VAL A 144 -15.78 9.31 8.41
C VAL A 144 -15.80 7.87 8.92
N VAL A 145 -16.16 6.93 8.06
CA VAL A 145 -16.26 5.51 8.42
C VAL A 145 -15.16 4.71 7.74
N ALA A 146 -14.29 4.07 8.52
CA ALA A 146 -13.20 3.23 8.02
C ALA A 146 -13.62 1.76 8.04
N LEU A 147 -13.80 1.13 6.87
CA LEU A 147 -14.35 -0.22 6.75
C LEU A 147 -13.50 -1.14 5.88
N SER A 148 -13.65 -2.45 6.12
CA SER A 148 -13.24 -3.44 5.14
C SER A 148 -14.26 -3.49 3.99
N PRO A 149 -13.86 -3.82 2.75
CA PRO A 149 -14.78 -3.95 1.62
C PRO A 149 -15.98 -4.88 1.88
N LYS A 150 -15.80 -5.94 2.68
CA LYS A 150 -16.89 -6.87 3.07
C LYS A 150 -17.92 -6.26 4.04
N GLY A 151 -17.62 -5.11 4.65
CA GLY A 151 -18.53 -4.38 5.53
C GLY A 151 -19.43 -3.39 4.78
N VAL A 152 -18.97 -2.87 3.64
CA VAL A 152 -19.71 -1.88 2.82
C VAL A 152 -20.87 -2.53 2.06
N VAL A 153 -20.74 -3.82 1.67
CA VAL A 153 -21.76 -4.59 0.92
C VAL A 153 -22.91 -5.06 1.83
N LYS A 154 -23.26 -4.28 2.85
CA LYS A 154 -24.29 -4.61 3.82
C LYS A 154 -25.41 -3.57 3.83
N ASP A 155 -26.62 -4.04 4.11
CA ASP A 155 -27.84 -3.21 4.15
C ASP A 155 -27.72 -2.04 5.14
N GLU A 156 -26.95 -2.22 6.21
CA GLU A 156 -26.63 -1.20 7.23
C GLU A 156 -25.96 0.08 6.66
N PHE A 157 -25.39 0.03 5.45
CA PHE A 157 -24.80 1.18 4.75
C PHE A 157 -25.67 1.77 3.62
N GLN A 158 -26.81 1.14 3.29
CA GLN A 158 -27.71 1.67 2.27
C GLN A 158 -28.29 3.04 2.66
N GLU A 159 -28.49 3.30 3.95
CA GLU A 159 -28.95 4.62 4.43
C GLU A 159 -27.93 5.72 4.12
N PHE A 160 -26.63 5.50 4.34
CA PHE A 160 -25.57 6.43 3.93
C PHE A 160 -25.55 6.62 2.41
N GLY A 161 -25.86 5.57 1.64
CA GLY A 161 -25.97 5.64 0.18
C GLY A 161 -27.15 6.46 -0.36
N LYS A 162 -28.07 6.92 0.50
CA LYS A 162 -29.13 7.88 0.12
C LYS A 162 -28.65 9.33 0.19
N ASP A 163 -27.60 9.60 0.96
CA ASP A 163 -26.93 10.90 1.05
C ASP A 163 -25.82 11.02 0.00
N LEU A 164 -25.31 12.24 -0.20
CA LEU A 164 -24.17 12.50 -1.10
C LEU A 164 -22.86 11.96 -0.49
N VAL A 165 -22.56 10.69 -0.70
CA VAL A 165 -21.30 10.07 -0.25
C VAL A 165 -20.13 10.55 -1.11
N GLN A 166 -19.22 11.33 -0.51
CA GLN A 166 -17.94 11.65 -1.14
C GLN A 166 -16.90 10.58 -0.80
N THR A 167 -16.43 9.85 -1.83
CA THR A 167 -15.40 8.81 -1.68
C THR A 167 -14.01 9.40 -1.82
N PHE A 168 -13.14 9.10 -0.85
CA PHE A 168 -11.73 9.47 -0.87
C PHE A 168 -10.82 8.23 -0.82
N TYR A 169 -9.70 8.27 -1.54
CA TYR A 169 -8.68 7.21 -1.55
C TYR A 169 -7.50 7.60 -0.66
N MET A 170 -7.03 6.68 0.19
CA MET A 170 -5.83 6.88 1.00
C MET A 170 -4.63 6.18 0.37
N SER A 171 -3.49 6.87 0.27
CA SER A 171 -2.23 6.24 -0.10
C SER A 171 -1.75 5.26 0.97
N PRO A 172 -0.86 4.31 0.60
CA PRO A 172 0.06 3.71 1.57
C PRO A 172 0.88 4.79 2.30
N TRP A 173 1.42 4.44 3.46
CA TRP A 173 2.27 5.31 4.26
C TRP A 173 3.66 5.42 3.64
N SER A 174 4.20 6.63 3.62
CA SER A 174 5.59 6.88 3.25
C SER A 174 6.56 6.26 4.26
N LEU A 175 7.81 6.05 3.83
CA LEU A 175 8.87 5.58 4.73
C LEU A 175 9.10 6.53 5.92
N GLU A 176 8.94 7.84 5.73
CA GLU A 176 9.05 8.84 6.80
C GLU A 176 7.94 8.65 7.86
N GLU A 177 6.68 8.51 7.43
CA GLU A 177 5.57 8.23 8.34
C GLU A 177 5.75 6.90 9.08
N LEU A 178 6.30 5.87 8.42
CA LEU A 178 6.62 4.60 9.06
C LEU A 178 7.76 4.75 10.09
N LEU A 179 8.88 5.42 9.76
CA LEU A 179 9.96 5.67 10.71
C LEU A 179 9.48 6.46 11.94
N PHE A 180 8.68 7.49 11.72
CA PHE A 180 8.04 8.26 12.79
C PHE A 180 7.11 7.37 13.66
N CYS A 181 6.30 6.52 13.03
CA CYS A 181 5.41 5.59 13.70
C CYS A 181 6.16 4.51 14.50
N ARG A 182 7.26 3.98 13.96
CA ARG A 182 8.15 3.03 14.67
C ARG A 182 8.63 3.66 15.97
N LYS A 183 9.18 4.88 15.91
CA LYS A 183 9.78 5.55 17.06
C LYS A 183 8.80 5.75 18.22
N HIS A 184 7.56 6.16 17.95
CA HIS A 184 6.61 6.56 19.00
C HIS A 184 5.56 5.47 19.32
N VAL A 185 5.07 4.74 18.31
CA VAL A 185 3.96 3.78 18.43
C VAL A 185 4.45 2.35 18.57
N PHE A 186 5.47 1.94 17.82
CA PHE A 186 6.00 0.57 17.80
C PHE A 186 7.51 0.51 18.13
N PRO A 187 7.95 1.01 19.30
CA PRO A 187 9.38 1.15 19.63
C PRO A 187 10.12 -0.20 19.63
N ASP A 188 9.42 -1.27 20.02
CA ASP A 188 9.92 -2.65 20.10
C ASP A 188 10.13 -3.31 18.73
N VAL A 189 9.58 -2.73 17.65
CA VAL A 189 9.80 -3.23 16.28
C VAL A 189 11.18 -2.75 15.80
N PRO A 190 12.12 -3.67 15.48
CA PRO A 190 13.43 -3.30 14.97
C PRO A 190 13.33 -2.58 13.63
N GLU A 191 14.20 -1.58 13.43
CA GLU A 191 14.17 -0.73 12.25
C GLU A 191 14.59 -1.46 10.97
N ASP A 192 15.53 -2.39 11.06
CA ASP A 192 15.97 -3.22 9.94
C ASP A 192 14.90 -4.21 9.48
N ILE A 193 14.17 -4.83 10.42
CA ILE A 193 12.99 -5.67 10.12
C ILE A 193 11.88 -4.82 9.47
N MET A 194 11.64 -3.61 10.00
CA MET A 194 10.67 -2.64 9.47
C MET A 194 10.99 -2.27 8.01
N LEU A 195 12.24 -1.89 7.74
CA LEU A 195 12.75 -1.56 6.40
C LEU A 195 12.66 -2.74 5.44
N ALA A 196 13.11 -3.93 5.84
CA ALA A 196 13.03 -5.14 5.01
C ALA A 196 11.59 -5.54 4.64
N LEU A 197 10.62 -5.24 5.51
CA LEU A 197 9.20 -5.46 5.22
C LEU A 197 8.57 -4.34 4.41
N TYR A 198 8.99 -3.08 4.58
CA TYR A 198 8.60 -1.98 3.69
C TYR A 198 9.04 -2.25 2.24
N ASP A 199 10.27 -2.72 2.05
CA ASP A 199 10.81 -3.06 0.73
C ASP A 199 10.04 -4.21 0.05
N LYS A 200 9.51 -5.14 0.85
CA LYS A 200 8.75 -6.30 0.37
C LYS A 200 7.26 -6.07 0.20
N ALA A 201 6.62 -5.27 1.06
CA ALA A 201 5.16 -5.12 1.16
C ALA A 201 4.66 -3.68 0.93
N GLY A 202 5.57 -2.72 0.78
CA GLY A 202 5.27 -1.30 0.67
C GLY A 202 4.79 -0.68 1.98
N GLY A 203 4.18 0.50 1.83
CA GLY A 203 3.73 1.38 2.90
C GLY A 203 2.54 0.92 3.75
N VAL A 204 2.43 -0.37 4.10
CA VAL A 204 1.23 -0.90 4.79
C VAL A 204 1.55 -1.26 6.25
N PRO A 205 1.14 -0.43 7.26
CA PRO A 205 1.48 -0.63 8.67
C PRO A 205 1.09 -2.00 9.26
N ARG A 206 0.10 -2.68 8.66
CA ARG A 206 -0.32 -4.03 9.06
C ARG A 206 0.78 -5.07 8.87
N TYR A 207 1.55 -4.99 7.78
CA TYR A 207 2.63 -5.92 7.47
C TYR A 207 3.94 -5.46 8.11
N VAL A 208 4.21 -4.16 8.07
CA VAL A 208 5.42 -3.53 8.60
C VAL A 208 5.52 -3.53 10.13
N PHE A 209 4.40 -3.31 10.86
CA PHE A 209 4.39 -3.27 12.33
C PHE A 209 3.56 -4.38 12.97
N ARG A 210 2.25 -4.41 12.70
CA ARG A 210 1.31 -5.19 13.52
C ARG A 210 1.64 -6.68 13.54
N ARG A 211 2.04 -7.26 12.39
CA ARG A 211 2.46 -8.67 12.33
C ARG A 211 3.86 -8.93 12.87
N VAL A 212 4.75 -7.93 12.85
CA VAL A 212 6.08 -8.01 13.51
C VAL A 212 5.90 -8.05 15.02
N GLU A 213 5.18 -7.09 15.60
CA GLU A 213 4.85 -7.06 17.03
C GLU A 213 4.10 -8.32 17.49
N SER A 214 3.26 -8.90 16.61
CA SER A 214 2.62 -10.19 16.89
C SER A 214 3.61 -11.37 16.84
N SER A 215 4.65 -11.29 16.01
CA SER A 215 5.67 -12.35 15.86
C SER A 215 6.71 -12.33 16.98
N LEU A 216 7.05 -11.15 17.50
CA LEU A 216 7.94 -10.95 18.66
C LEU A 216 7.41 -11.59 19.94
N LYS A 217 6.08 -11.78 20.07
CA LYS A 217 5.42 -12.41 21.23
C LYS A 217 5.54 -13.95 21.26
N TYR A 218 6.28 -14.54 20.32
CA TYR A 218 6.55 -15.98 20.25
C TYR A 218 8.03 -16.29 20.49
N ASP A 219 8.68 -15.51 21.36
CA ASP A 219 10.08 -15.66 21.79
C ASP A 219 11.11 -15.75 20.65
N LEU A 220 10.79 -15.14 19.51
CA LEU A 220 11.73 -14.98 18.40
C LEU A 220 12.65 -13.80 18.70
N ASP A 221 13.93 -14.06 18.97
CA ASP A 221 14.91 -13.01 19.21
C ASP A 221 15.17 -12.19 17.93
N PRO A 222 14.76 -10.91 17.86
CA PRO A 222 15.02 -10.05 16.70
C PRO A 222 16.50 -9.71 16.50
N LYS A 223 17.41 -10.09 17.40
CA LYS A 223 18.84 -9.82 17.27
C LYS A 223 19.58 -10.89 16.46
N THR A 224 19.07 -12.12 16.43
CA THR A 224 19.67 -13.23 15.66
C THR A 224 19.25 -13.17 14.18
N PRO A 225 20.11 -13.56 13.22
CA PRO A 225 19.73 -13.66 11.80
C PRO A 225 18.50 -14.56 11.57
N GLU A 226 18.46 -15.70 12.25
CA GLU A 226 17.40 -16.70 12.14
C GLU A 226 16.07 -16.16 12.69
N GLY A 227 16.11 -15.50 13.85
CA GLY A 227 14.94 -14.84 14.44
C GLY A 227 14.40 -13.73 13.55
N LYS A 228 15.27 -12.88 12.99
CA LYS A 228 14.88 -11.85 11.99
C LYS A 228 14.20 -12.47 10.78
N GLU A 229 14.77 -13.51 10.18
CA GLU A 229 14.20 -14.17 9.02
C GLU A 229 12.82 -14.77 9.34
N MET A 230 12.69 -15.46 10.48
CA MET A 230 11.41 -16.02 10.93
C MET A 230 10.35 -14.95 11.20
N ILE A 231 10.72 -13.81 11.79
CA ILE A 231 9.82 -12.67 12.02
C ILE A 231 9.36 -12.07 10.68
N ILE A 232 10.28 -11.80 9.76
CA ILE A 232 9.98 -11.26 8.43
C ILE A 232 9.05 -12.21 7.67
N LYS A 233 9.37 -13.51 7.66
CA LYS A 233 8.55 -14.55 7.03
C LYS A 233 7.14 -14.58 7.60
N LYS A 234 6.99 -14.70 8.93
CA LYS A 234 5.68 -14.66 9.61
C LYS A 234 4.93 -13.36 9.30
N ALA A 235 5.59 -12.21 9.30
CA ALA A 235 4.95 -10.96 8.94
C ALA A 235 4.44 -10.96 7.49
N PHE A 236 5.21 -11.54 6.57
CA PHE A 236 4.98 -11.52 5.12
C PHE A 236 4.08 -12.65 4.58
N GLU A 237 3.84 -13.74 5.32
CA GLU A 237 2.97 -14.89 4.95
C GLU A 237 1.68 -14.53 4.19
N ARG A 238 0.98 -13.47 4.61
CA ARG A 238 -0.29 -13.06 3.99
C ARG A 238 -0.08 -12.45 2.60
N VAL A 239 1.06 -11.85 2.34
CA VAL A 239 1.44 -11.32 1.03
C VAL A 239 1.92 -12.48 0.14
N GLU A 240 2.73 -13.41 0.67
CA GLU A 240 3.09 -14.67 -0.02
C GLU A 240 1.85 -15.46 -0.46
N PHE A 241 0.84 -15.57 0.41
CA PHE A 241 -0.43 -16.22 0.06
C PHE A 241 -1.17 -15.53 -1.09
N ALA A 242 -1.12 -14.20 -1.16
CA ALA A 242 -1.73 -13.44 -2.25
C ALA A 242 -0.96 -13.62 -3.57
N LEU A 243 0.37 -13.62 -3.53
CA LEU A 243 1.22 -13.96 -4.66
C LEU A 243 0.92 -15.38 -5.20
N LEU A 244 0.57 -16.33 -4.31
CA LEU A 244 0.15 -17.69 -4.69
C LEU A 244 -1.25 -17.78 -5.33
N GLN A 245 -2.06 -16.73 -5.27
CA GLN A 245 -3.35 -16.70 -5.99
C GLN A 245 -3.18 -16.30 -7.46
N VAL A 246 -2.10 -15.60 -7.83
CA VAL A 246 -1.79 -15.21 -9.21
C VAL A 246 -1.01 -16.32 -9.90
N LYS A 247 -1.69 -17.15 -10.71
CA LYS A 247 -1.07 -18.29 -11.41
C LYS A 247 -0.92 -18.04 -12.91
N ASN A 248 -1.72 -17.15 -13.46
CA ASN A 248 -1.76 -16.75 -14.87
C ASN A 248 -2.17 -15.27 -14.99
N PHE A 249 -2.20 -14.74 -16.20
CA PHE A 249 -2.59 -13.34 -16.44
C PHE A 249 -4.06 -13.04 -16.14
N ASP A 250 -4.97 -14.02 -16.22
CA ASP A 250 -6.39 -13.80 -15.88
C ASP A 250 -6.60 -13.62 -14.36
N ASP A 251 -5.90 -14.39 -13.53
CA ASP A 251 -5.88 -14.19 -12.07
C ASP A 251 -5.33 -12.79 -11.71
N LEU A 252 -4.32 -12.32 -12.47
CA LEU A 252 -3.74 -10.99 -12.28
C LEU A 252 -4.71 -9.89 -12.73
N ILE A 253 -5.38 -10.04 -13.86
CA ILE A 253 -6.42 -9.11 -14.33
C ILE A 253 -7.55 -9.02 -13.31
N ALA A 254 -8.00 -10.17 -12.79
CA ALA A 254 -9.02 -10.23 -11.75
C ALA A 254 -8.60 -9.48 -10.46
N CYS A 255 -7.31 -9.40 -10.14
CA CYS A 255 -6.80 -8.56 -9.05
C CYS A 255 -7.03 -7.06 -9.25
N PHE A 256 -7.08 -6.56 -10.49
CA PHE A 256 -7.39 -5.16 -10.77
C PHE A 256 -8.90 -4.88 -10.87
N THR A 257 -9.73 -5.91 -10.99
CA THR A 257 -11.20 -5.77 -10.93
C THR A 257 -11.68 -5.52 -9.49
N GLU A 258 -12.82 -4.85 -9.34
CA GLU A 258 -13.43 -4.60 -8.02
C GLU A 258 -14.13 -5.84 -7.42
N ASN A 259 -13.85 -7.04 -7.95
CA ASN A 259 -14.42 -8.27 -7.46
C ASN A 259 -13.98 -8.54 -6.00
N ALA A 260 -14.93 -8.54 -5.07
CA ALA A 260 -14.68 -8.69 -3.62
C ALA A 260 -13.90 -9.96 -3.23
N TYR A 261 -13.94 -11.03 -4.04
CA TYR A 261 -13.11 -12.22 -3.84
C TYR A 261 -11.62 -11.94 -4.12
N PHE A 262 -11.31 -11.15 -5.14
CA PHE A 262 -9.94 -10.80 -5.51
C PHE A 262 -9.40 -9.62 -4.68
N VAL A 263 -10.25 -8.67 -4.29
CA VAL A 263 -9.90 -7.52 -3.43
C VAL A 263 -9.19 -7.95 -2.14
N GLN A 264 -9.54 -9.11 -1.56
CA GLN A 264 -8.89 -9.61 -0.34
C GLN A 264 -7.42 -10.02 -0.55
N TYR A 265 -6.96 -10.18 -1.79
CA TYR A 265 -5.59 -10.50 -2.20
C TYR A 265 -4.92 -9.33 -2.91
N SER A 266 -5.61 -8.66 -3.85
CA SER A 266 -5.03 -7.59 -4.66
C SER A 266 -4.61 -6.38 -3.85
N SER A 267 -5.34 -6.06 -2.78
CA SER A 267 -4.96 -5.04 -1.77
C SER A 267 -3.63 -5.32 -1.02
N ARG A 268 -2.95 -6.44 -1.32
CA ARG A 268 -1.60 -6.79 -0.82
C ARG A 268 -0.53 -6.78 -1.93
N LEU A 269 -0.96 -6.67 -3.18
CA LEU A 269 -0.13 -6.76 -4.38
C LEU A 269 -0.06 -5.42 -5.14
N VAL A 270 -1.17 -4.66 -5.08
CA VAL A 270 -1.41 -3.45 -5.85
C VAL A 270 -2.16 -2.46 -4.93
N HIS A 271 -1.71 -1.22 -4.91
CA HIS A 271 -2.30 -0.16 -4.10
C HIS A 271 -2.97 0.90 -4.98
N ARG A 272 -4.07 1.47 -4.47
CA ARG A 272 -4.70 2.67 -5.04
C ARG A 272 -3.94 3.88 -4.50
N TRP A 273 -3.35 4.68 -5.38
CA TRP A 273 -2.67 5.92 -5.04
C TRP A 273 -3.56 7.09 -5.43
N PRO A 274 -3.92 7.99 -4.50
CA PRO A 274 -4.82 9.10 -4.78
C PRO A 274 -4.21 10.13 -5.73
N ASP A 275 -5.07 10.75 -6.54
CA ASP A 275 -4.73 12.01 -7.19
C ASP A 275 -4.68 13.17 -6.16
N PRO A 276 -4.22 14.39 -6.52
CA PRO A 276 -4.18 15.53 -5.60
C PRO A 276 -5.55 16.01 -5.06
N SER A 277 -6.66 15.51 -5.60
CA SER A 277 -8.01 15.76 -5.09
C SER A 277 -8.47 14.68 -4.09
N TYR A 278 -7.77 13.55 -4.02
CA TYR A 278 -8.10 12.33 -3.29
C TYR A 278 -9.39 11.63 -3.76
N ASN A 279 -10.12 12.18 -4.74
CA ASN A 279 -11.38 11.62 -5.26
C ASN A 279 -11.19 10.60 -6.40
N ASN A 280 -10.00 10.54 -7.02
CA ASN A 280 -9.63 9.48 -7.97
C ASN A 280 -8.32 8.80 -7.53
N TYR A 281 -7.97 7.72 -8.20
CA TYR A 281 -6.71 7.01 -8.00
C TYR A 281 -6.12 6.47 -9.30
N HIS A 282 -4.81 6.24 -9.29
CA HIS A 282 -4.13 5.31 -10.19
C HIS A 282 -3.68 4.06 -9.42
N LEU A 283 -3.38 2.98 -10.14
CA LEU A 283 -2.86 1.75 -9.55
C LEU A 283 -1.33 1.77 -9.59
N GLN A 284 -0.68 1.28 -8.54
CA GLN A 284 0.75 0.96 -8.54
C GLN A 284 0.99 -0.35 -7.80
N TRP A 285 2.06 -1.05 -8.16
CA TRP A 285 2.52 -2.23 -7.42
C TRP A 285 2.81 -1.91 -5.96
N ALA A 286 2.54 -2.86 -5.06
CA ALA A 286 2.76 -2.66 -3.63
C ALA A 286 4.24 -2.42 -3.29
N SER A 287 5.15 -3.07 -4.02
CA SER A 287 6.58 -2.75 -4.06
C SER A 287 7.24 -3.34 -5.32
N ARG A 288 8.50 -2.97 -5.57
CA ARG A 288 9.33 -3.58 -6.62
C ARG A 288 9.48 -5.10 -6.44
N TYR A 289 9.64 -5.56 -5.19
CA TYR A 289 9.70 -7.00 -4.88
C TYR A 289 8.43 -7.76 -5.31
N ILE A 290 7.24 -7.16 -5.13
CA ILE A 290 5.97 -7.74 -5.57
C ILE A 290 5.89 -7.82 -7.09
N TYR A 291 6.30 -6.76 -7.79
CA TYR A 291 6.42 -6.80 -9.26
C TYR A 291 7.30 -7.98 -9.68
N ASP A 292 8.53 -8.06 -9.18
CA ASP A 292 9.52 -9.02 -9.71
C ASP A 292 9.10 -10.47 -9.38
N GLU A 293 8.44 -10.71 -8.25
CA GLU A 293 7.91 -12.02 -7.88
C GLU A 293 6.65 -12.41 -8.69
N ILE A 294 5.87 -11.45 -9.19
CA ILE A 294 4.77 -11.70 -10.13
C ILE A 294 5.31 -11.96 -11.53
N GLU A 295 6.24 -11.15 -12.03
CA GLU A 295 6.91 -11.38 -13.32
C GLU A 295 7.54 -12.78 -13.36
N ARG A 296 8.32 -13.15 -12.34
CA ARG A 296 8.97 -14.46 -12.22
C ARG A 296 7.98 -15.64 -12.17
N ARG A 297 6.76 -15.44 -11.69
CA ARG A 297 5.69 -16.47 -11.70
C ARG A 297 5.04 -16.61 -13.07
N LEU A 298 4.90 -15.49 -13.78
CA LEU A 298 4.26 -15.41 -15.08
C LEU A 298 5.24 -15.57 -16.24
N GLU A 299 6.55 -15.60 -15.99
CA GLU A 299 7.62 -15.77 -16.99
C GLU A 299 7.40 -16.95 -17.96
N LYS A 300 6.85 -18.06 -17.47
CA LYS A 300 6.54 -19.25 -18.27
C LYS A 300 5.22 -19.18 -19.03
N GLN A 301 4.41 -18.15 -18.80
CA GLN A 301 3.17 -17.91 -19.52
C GLN A 301 3.47 -17.26 -20.88
N SER A 302 2.52 -17.36 -21.81
CA SER A 302 2.67 -16.70 -23.10
C SER A 302 2.41 -15.20 -22.96
N TRP A 303 3.44 -14.36 -23.07
CA TRP A 303 3.29 -12.89 -23.00
C TRP A 303 2.43 -12.31 -24.14
N SER A 304 2.24 -13.04 -25.24
CA SER A 304 1.23 -12.72 -26.25
C SER A 304 -0.21 -12.75 -25.72
N PHE A 305 -0.52 -13.61 -24.75
CA PHE A 305 -1.82 -13.63 -24.10
C PHE A 305 -2.04 -12.38 -23.24
N LEU A 306 -0.99 -11.85 -22.61
CA LEU A 306 -1.06 -10.56 -21.92
C LEU A 306 -1.40 -9.42 -22.89
N LEU A 307 -0.79 -9.40 -24.09
CA LEU A 307 -1.10 -8.41 -25.12
C LEU A 307 -2.58 -8.43 -25.52
N GLU A 308 -3.13 -9.61 -25.83
CA GLU A 308 -4.56 -9.76 -26.15
C GLU A 308 -5.46 -9.16 -25.06
N ARG A 309 -5.12 -9.40 -23.79
CA ARG A 309 -5.83 -8.84 -22.64
C ARG A 309 -5.67 -7.32 -22.51
N ILE A 310 -4.47 -6.77 -22.71
CA ILE A 310 -4.22 -5.32 -22.70
C ILE A 310 -5.07 -4.60 -23.76
N GLN A 311 -5.29 -5.21 -24.92
CA GLN A 311 -6.18 -4.67 -25.96
C GLN A 311 -7.66 -4.70 -25.56
N MET A 312 -8.11 -5.76 -24.88
CA MET A 312 -9.49 -5.87 -24.39
C MET A 312 -9.80 -4.91 -23.21
N MET A 313 -8.79 -4.50 -22.44
CA MET A 313 -8.94 -3.65 -21.24
C MET A 313 -9.09 -2.13 -21.51
N ARG A 314 -9.54 -1.71 -22.71
CA ARG A 314 -9.73 -0.28 -23.04
C ARG A 314 -10.61 0.50 -22.05
N ASN A 315 -11.61 -0.15 -21.46
CA ASN A 315 -12.52 0.45 -20.47
C ASN A 315 -11.95 0.46 -19.03
N TYR A 316 -10.77 -0.11 -18.81
CA TYR A 316 -10.12 -0.21 -17.50
C TYR A 316 -8.72 0.44 -17.54
N PRO A 317 -8.62 1.77 -17.76
CA PRO A 317 -7.35 2.44 -18.08
C PRO A 317 -6.26 2.22 -17.02
N ASN A 318 -6.61 2.20 -15.73
CA ASN A 318 -5.69 1.91 -14.64
C ASN A 318 -5.12 0.47 -14.70
N ALA A 319 -5.95 -0.53 -15.01
CA ALA A 319 -5.53 -1.93 -15.14
C ALA A 319 -4.73 -2.16 -16.44
N ARG A 320 -5.14 -1.49 -17.53
CA ARG A 320 -4.43 -1.48 -18.81
C ARG A 320 -3.03 -0.88 -18.66
N GLY A 321 -2.91 0.25 -17.94
CA GLY A 321 -1.65 0.95 -17.70
C GLY A 321 -0.63 0.08 -16.96
N ILE A 322 -0.97 -0.41 -15.77
CA ILE A 322 -0.04 -1.22 -14.95
C ILE A 322 0.38 -2.54 -15.62
N MET A 323 -0.50 -3.13 -16.45
CA MET A 323 -0.18 -4.32 -17.24
C MET A 323 0.70 -4.01 -18.46
N PHE A 324 0.49 -2.86 -19.09
CA PHE A 324 1.33 -2.39 -20.19
C PHE A 324 2.73 -1.97 -19.71
N GLU A 325 2.84 -1.31 -18.54
CA GLU A 325 4.10 -1.07 -17.83
C GLU A 325 4.87 -2.37 -17.59
N MET A 326 4.19 -3.39 -17.05
CA MET A 326 4.80 -4.70 -16.81
C MET A 326 5.29 -5.37 -18.11
N TYR A 327 4.53 -5.25 -19.19
CA TYR A 327 4.93 -5.77 -20.50
C TYR A 327 6.14 -5.03 -21.09
N VAL A 328 6.18 -3.69 -21.00
CA VAL A 328 7.29 -2.87 -21.49
C VAL A 328 8.59 -3.17 -20.73
N ILE A 329 8.54 -3.23 -19.40
CA ILE A 329 9.70 -3.57 -18.58
C ILE A 329 10.20 -4.99 -18.91
N HIS A 330 9.28 -5.95 -19.11
CA HIS A 330 9.64 -7.30 -19.54
C HIS A 330 10.36 -7.28 -20.90
N LEU A 331 9.76 -6.65 -21.93
CA LEU A 331 10.36 -6.51 -23.26
C LEU A 331 11.74 -5.87 -23.22
N PHE A 332 11.92 -4.78 -22.48
CA PHE A 332 13.19 -4.08 -22.39
C PHE A 332 14.29 -4.90 -21.69
N ARG A 333 13.90 -5.85 -20.82
CA ARG A 333 14.82 -6.80 -20.17
C ARG A 333 15.15 -8.01 -21.05
N SER A 334 14.18 -8.54 -21.81
CA SER A 334 14.28 -9.85 -22.47
C SER A 334 14.51 -9.82 -23.98
N SER A 335 14.12 -8.73 -24.67
CA SER A 335 14.27 -8.57 -26.11
C SER A 335 15.58 -7.87 -26.52
N ASN A 336 15.93 -7.99 -27.80
CA ASN A 336 16.88 -7.11 -28.50
C ASN A 336 16.15 -6.48 -29.70
N ASP A 337 14.88 -6.13 -29.50
CA ASP A 337 14.02 -5.65 -30.58
C ASP A 337 14.34 -4.19 -30.92
N VAL A 338 13.97 -3.81 -32.14
CA VAL A 338 14.10 -2.44 -32.66
C VAL A 338 12.73 -1.78 -32.63
N TYR A 339 12.65 -0.65 -31.96
CA TYR A 339 11.43 0.11 -31.70
C TYR A 339 11.42 1.40 -32.51
N ALA A 340 10.29 1.69 -33.15
CA ALA A 340 10.10 2.97 -33.85
C ALA A 340 9.77 4.08 -32.84
N MET A 341 10.56 5.14 -32.86
CA MET A 341 10.43 6.30 -31.98
C MET A 341 10.29 7.58 -32.83
N ARG A 342 9.37 8.50 -32.49
CA ARG A 342 9.24 9.79 -33.18
C ARG A 342 9.28 10.98 -32.24
N LYS A 343 9.85 12.08 -32.71
CA LYS A 343 10.02 13.30 -31.90
C LYS A 343 8.69 14.00 -31.70
N LEU A 344 8.48 14.54 -30.50
CA LEU A 344 7.31 15.34 -30.15
C LEU A 344 7.68 16.83 -30.12
N GLN A 345 6.83 17.67 -30.71
CA GLN A 345 6.98 19.12 -30.78
C GLN A 345 5.60 19.79 -30.60
N GLU A 346 5.55 21.00 -30.05
CA GLU A 346 4.30 21.74 -29.87
C GLU A 346 3.59 22.04 -31.20
N ASP A 347 4.37 22.42 -32.23
CA ASP A 347 3.93 22.66 -33.61
C ASP A 347 4.80 21.81 -34.56
N PRO A 348 4.41 20.56 -34.85
CA PRO A 348 5.24 19.63 -35.62
C PRO A 348 5.18 19.93 -37.12
N LYS A 349 6.25 20.56 -37.64
CA LYS A 349 6.40 20.83 -39.09
C LYS A 349 6.89 19.62 -39.87
N THR A 350 7.63 18.72 -39.23
CA THR A 350 8.23 17.52 -39.84
C THR A 350 8.35 16.40 -38.80
N THR A 351 7.82 15.22 -39.15
CA THR A 351 7.96 14.02 -38.29
C THR A 351 9.37 13.47 -38.40
N HIS A 352 10.15 13.59 -37.32
CA HIS A 352 11.46 12.94 -37.19
C HIS A 352 11.24 11.56 -36.56
N ILE A 353 11.71 10.50 -37.22
CA ILE A 353 11.59 9.11 -36.78
C ILE A 353 13.00 8.52 -36.63
N GLU A 354 13.24 7.83 -35.53
CA GLU A 354 14.48 7.12 -35.22
C GLU A 354 14.16 5.68 -34.77
N GLU A 355 15.13 4.80 -34.95
CA GLU A 355 15.09 3.44 -34.44
C GLU A 355 15.84 3.38 -33.10
N PHE A 356 15.18 2.86 -32.06
CA PHE A 356 15.76 2.60 -30.75
C PHE A 356 15.88 1.09 -30.51
N SER A 357 16.97 0.64 -29.89
CA SER A 357 17.06 -0.74 -29.39
C SER A 357 17.75 -0.78 -28.03
N MET A 358 17.26 -1.66 -27.16
CA MET A 358 18.00 -2.01 -25.95
C MET A 358 19.24 -2.83 -26.34
N GLY A 359 20.39 -2.48 -25.78
CA GLY A 359 21.59 -3.28 -25.94
C GLY A 359 21.41 -4.69 -25.35
N LYS A 360 21.88 -5.72 -26.06
CA LYS A 360 21.73 -7.14 -25.71
C LYS A 360 21.99 -7.43 -24.23
N SER A 361 20.97 -7.97 -23.55
CA SER A 361 21.01 -8.33 -22.12
C SER A 361 21.47 -7.17 -21.23
N PRO A 362 20.67 -6.09 -21.15
CA PRO A 362 21.08 -4.88 -20.44
C PRO A 362 21.21 -5.15 -18.94
N THR A 363 22.20 -4.50 -18.30
CA THR A 363 22.34 -4.57 -16.84
C THR A 363 21.14 -3.89 -16.20
N VAL A 364 20.51 -4.52 -15.21
CA VAL A 364 19.41 -3.94 -14.44
C VAL A 364 19.92 -3.53 -13.06
N SER A 365 19.56 -2.34 -12.59
CA SER A 365 19.75 -1.94 -11.20
C SER A 365 18.60 -1.08 -10.69
N ASN A 366 18.47 -0.94 -9.39
CA ASN A 366 17.41 -0.15 -8.78
C ASN A 366 17.94 1.17 -8.19
N ILE A 367 17.04 2.12 -7.91
CA ILE A 367 17.31 3.35 -7.14
C ILE A 367 16.15 3.71 -6.21
N ARG A 368 16.44 4.43 -5.13
CA ARG A 368 15.41 5.04 -4.25
C ARG A 368 15.25 6.53 -4.47
N THR A 369 16.33 7.21 -4.82
CA THR A 369 16.41 8.66 -4.97
C THR A 369 17.07 9.03 -6.30
N ALA A 370 16.69 10.17 -6.87
CA ALA A 370 17.27 10.64 -8.13
C ALA A 370 18.80 10.79 -8.07
N LYS A 371 19.36 11.15 -6.91
CA LYS A 371 20.82 11.30 -6.69
C LYS A 371 21.64 10.07 -7.08
N GLU A 372 21.07 8.88 -6.90
CA GLU A 372 21.71 7.59 -7.24
C GLU A 372 21.84 7.36 -8.75
N LEU A 373 21.10 8.07 -9.61
CA LEU A 373 21.28 8.02 -11.08
C LEU A 373 22.69 8.41 -11.48
N SER A 374 23.28 9.37 -10.75
CA SER A 374 24.52 10.01 -11.13
C SER A 374 25.78 9.15 -10.98
N SER A 375 25.67 7.99 -10.33
CA SER A 375 26.72 6.98 -10.16
C SER A 375 26.48 5.70 -10.97
N LYS A 376 25.43 5.64 -11.80
CA LYS A 376 25.12 4.47 -12.62
C LYS A 376 26.00 4.42 -13.87
N SER A 377 26.42 3.20 -14.23
CA SER A 377 27.05 2.90 -15.52
C SER A 377 26.12 3.20 -16.69
N ASP A 378 26.67 3.53 -17.85
CA ASP A 378 25.93 3.64 -19.11
C ASP A 378 25.32 2.28 -19.52
N LYS A 379 24.32 2.30 -20.42
CA LYS A 379 23.61 1.10 -20.94
C LYS A 379 22.96 0.22 -19.87
N THR A 380 22.55 0.84 -18.74
CA THR A 380 21.95 0.16 -17.60
C THR A 380 20.48 0.58 -17.49
N ILE A 381 19.57 -0.40 -17.41
CA ILE A 381 18.16 -0.14 -17.06
C ILE A 381 18.09 0.16 -15.57
N ILE A 382 17.52 1.32 -15.22
CA ILE A 382 17.33 1.73 -13.83
C ILE A 382 15.85 1.75 -13.49
N LEU A 383 15.48 1.06 -12.42
CA LEU A 383 14.09 0.98 -11.94
C LEU A 383 13.95 1.64 -10.56
N PRO A 384 13.06 2.62 -10.40
CA PRO A 384 12.66 3.13 -9.09
C PRO A 384 12.10 2.03 -8.17
N GLU A 385 12.54 2.01 -6.90
CA GLU A 385 11.91 1.20 -5.85
C GLU A 385 10.76 1.94 -5.15
N THR A 386 10.65 3.25 -5.38
CA THR A 386 9.62 4.12 -4.77
C THR A 386 8.99 5.02 -5.83
N SER A 387 7.73 5.40 -5.63
CA SER A 387 6.93 6.24 -6.53
C SER A 387 7.31 7.73 -6.56
N ASN A 388 8.50 8.09 -6.06
CA ASN A 388 9.00 9.46 -5.95
C ASN A 388 9.48 10.08 -7.28
N PHE A 389 9.37 9.34 -8.39
CA PHE A 389 9.81 9.74 -9.73
C PHE A 389 8.60 10.04 -10.62
N GLY A 390 7.70 10.93 -10.20
CA GLY A 390 6.34 11.09 -10.75
C GLY A 390 6.19 11.61 -12.19
N ALA A 391 7.20 11.40 -13.04
CA ALA A 391 7.21 11.60 -14.48
C ALA A 391 8.09 10.57 -15.25
N VAL A 392 8.59 9.50 -14.59
CA VAL A 392 9.46 8.46 -15.19
C VAL A 392 9.28 7.11 -14.48
N ASP A 393 8.93 6.06 -15.21
CA ASP A 393 8.77 4.70 -14.66
C ASP A 393 10.06 3.87 -14.73
N LEU A 394 10.91 4.13 -15.73
CA LEU A 394 12.23 3.49 -15.87
C LEU A 394 13.22 4.38 -16.64
N PHE A 395 14.51 4.17 -16.43
CA PHE A 395 15.60 4.86 -17.12
C PHE A 395 16.44 3.90 -17.95
N TYR A 396 17.08 4.42 -19.00
CA TYR A 396 18.22 3.77 -19.65
C TYR A 396 19.36 4.79 -19.72
N THR A 397 20.45 4.49 -19.02
CA THR A 397 21.59 5.42 -18.90
C THR A 397 22.42 5.47 -20.19
N PRO A 398 23.01 6.63 -20.52
CA PRO A 398 23.16 7.84 -19.69
C PRO A 398 22.05 8.89 -19.81
N ASP A 399 21.16 8.78 -20.81
CA ASP A 399 20.40 9.89 -21.38
C ASP A 399 18.88 9.68 -21.53
N MET A 400 18.35 8.47 -21.33
CA MET A 400 16.92 8.18 -21.56
C MET A 400 16.10 8.01 -20.28
N MET A 401 14.93 8.62 -20.27
CA MET A 401 13.88 8.54 -19.26
C MET A 401 12.60 8.08 -19.94
N PHE A 402 11.98 6.99 -19.47
CA PHE A 402 10.77 6.44 -20.09
C PHE A 402 9.56 6.59 -19.16
N GLN A 403 8.49 7.16 -19.70
CA GLN A 403 7.15 7.15 -19.08
C GLN A 403 6.27 6.23 -19.92
N VAL A 404 5.85 5.10 -19.35
CA VAL A 404 4.92 4.17 -19.97
C VAL A 404 3.50 4.69 -19.76
N THR A 405 2.71 4.79 -20.82
CA THR A 405 1.34 5.32 -20.73
C THR A 405 0.40 4.74 -21.77
N VAL A 406 -0.87 4.62 -21.38
CA VAL A 406 -2.01 4.27 -22.24
C VAL A 406 -2.99 5.43 -22.41
N SER A 407 -2.63 6.62 -21.91
CA SER A 407 -3.39 7.87 -22.00
C SER A 407 -2.70 8.83 -22.97
N ASN A 408 -3.47 9.50 -23.84
CA ASN A 408 -2.99 10.54 -24.75
C ASN A 408 -2.56 11.86 -24.07
N ASN A 409 -2.91 12.05 -22.80
CA ASN A 409 -2.57 13.23 -22.02
C ASN A 409 -1.84 12.81 -20.73
N HIS A 410 -0.64 13.34 -20.54
CA HIS A 410 0.25 13.06 -19.43
C HIS A 410 1.09 14.31 -19.10
N PRO A 411 0.50 15.33 -18.44
CA PRO A 411 1.19 16.59 -18.15
C PRO A 411 2.40 16.38 -17.23
N ILE A 412 3.53 16.98 -17.59
CA ILE A 412 4.82 16.74 -16.94
C ILE A 412 5.08 17.82 -15.88
N LYS A 413 5.17 17.46 -14.60
CA LYS A 413 5.42 18.45 -13.54
C LYS A 413 6.89 18.90 -13.57
N GLN A 414 7.11 20.20 -13.77
CA GLN A 414 8.46 20.77 -13.94
C GLN A 414 9.40 20.47 -12.77
N VAL A 415 8.94 20.56 -11.52
CA VAL A 415 9.78 20.38 -10.32
C VAL A 415 10.29 18.94 -10.22
N GLU A 416 9.45 17.96 -10.52
CA GLU A 416 9.81 16.54 -10.50
C GLU A 416 10.78 16.21 -11.64
N LEU A 417 10.54 16.74 -12.84
CA LEU A 417 11.44 16.57 -13.99
C LEU A 417 12.83 17.17 -13.75
N ILE A 418 12.93 18.40 -13.20
CA ILE A 418 14.23 19.04 -12.90
C ILE A 418 15.05 18.18 -11.94
N ASN A 419 14.45 17.72 -10.84
CA ASN A 419 15.12 16.88 -9.85
C ASN A 419 15.66 15.57 -10.44
N ILE A 420 15.00 15.02 -11.45
CA ILE A 420 15.49 13.85 -12.18
C ILE A 420 16.64 14.23 -13.13
N VAL A 421 16.41 15.23 -13.99
CA VAL A 421 17.35 15.68 -15.04
C VAL A 421 18.71 16.09 -14.45
N GLU A 422 18.75 16.86 -13.37
CA GLU A 422 20.01 17.29 -12.74
C GLU A 422 20.91 16.14 -12.28
N ASN A 423 20.33 14.96 -12.03
CA ASN A 423 21.05 13.78 -11.58
C ASN A 423 21.35 12.76 -12.70
N MET A 424 20.83 12.96 -13.92
CA MET A 424 21.13 12.09 -15.06
C MET A 424 22.61 12.21 -15.48
N PRO A 425 23.31 11.10 -15.79
CA PRO A 425 24.70 11.15 -16.25
C PRO A 425 24.91 12.03 -17.49
N ALA A 426 23.95 12.07 -18.42
CA ALA A 426 23.98 12.93 -19.61
C ALA A 426 23.95 14.44 -19.32
N TYR A 427 23.26 14.87 -18.25
CA TYR A 427 23.16 16.29 -17.89
C TYR A 427 24.54 16.86 -17.55
N LYS A 428 25.34 16.12 -16.76
CA LYS A 428 26.73 16.48 -16.43
C LYS A 428 27.67 16.49 -17.64
N ARG A 429 27.29 15.80 -18.72
CA ARG A 429 28.04 15.74 -19.99
C ARG A 429 27.59 16.81 -21.00
N ASN A 430 26.57 17.60 -20.66
CA ASN A 430 25.88 18.53 -21.57
C ASN A 430 25.35 17.84 -22.85
N ASN A 431 24.94 16.58 -22.73
CA ASN A 431 24.30 15.83 -23.80
C ASN A 431 22.78 16.06 -23.80
N PRO A 432 22.09 15.86 -24.93
CA PRO A 432 20.63 15.77 -24.96
C PRO A 432 20.11 14.69 -23.99
N ILE A 433 18.94 14.93 -23.42
CA ILE A 433 18.22 13.97 -22.59
C ILE A 433 16.86 13.68 -23.23
N TYR A 434 16.48 12.41 -23.31
CA TYR A 434 15.29 11.96 -23.99
C TYR A 434 14.22 11.57 -22.96
N LEU A 435 13.13 12.33 -22.91
CA LEU A 435 11.89 11.92 -22.24
C LEU A 435 11.02 11.20 -23.25
N VAL A 436 10.98 9.87 -23.16
CA VAL A 436 10.35 8.97 -24.13
C VAL A 436 9.04 8.45 -23.55
N PHE A 437 7.91 8.81 -24.16
CA PHE A 437 6.62 8.21 -23.84
C PHE A 437 6.49 6.86 -24.55
N VAL A 438 6.46 5.76 -23.79
CA VAL A 438 6.23 4.42 -24.35
C VAL A 438 4.74 4.18 -24.40
N VAL A 439 4.20 3.91 -25.58
CA VAL A 439 2.75 3.83 -25.82
C VAL A 439 2.39 2.62 -26.68
N PRO A 440 1.17 2.09 -26.52
CA PRO A 440 0.64 1.12 -27.47
C PRO A 440 0.46 1.75 -28.86
N ASP A 441 0.68 0.94 -29.88
CA ASP A 441 0.32 1.19 -31.28
C ASP A 441 -1.01 1.94 -31.49
N ASP A 442 -2.06 1.58 -30.75
CA ASP A 442 -3.40 2.16 -30.92
C ASP A 442 -3.55 3.64 -30.54
N ILE A 443 -2.55 4.26 -29.89
CA ILE A 443 -2.47 5.72 -29.69
C ILE A 443 -1.24 6.38 -30.33
N TYR A 444 -0.25 5.58 -30.76
CA TYR A 444 1.07 6.06 -31.22
C TYR A 444 1.00 7.17 -32.28
N ASP A 445 0.20 7.01 -33.32
CA ASP A 445 0.13 7.99 -34.43
C ASP A 445 -0.50 9.33 -33.98
N THR A 446 -1.40 9.29 -33.00
CA THR A 446 -2.14 10.47 -32.53
C THR A 446 -1.51 11.18 -31.32
N TYR A 447 -0.53 10.54 -30.67
CA TYR A 447 0.09 11.04 -29.44
C TYR A 447 0.78 12.40 -29.65
N LYS A 448 0.52 13.37 -28.77
CA LYS A 448 1.01 14.75 -28.94
C LYS A 448 2.13 15.08 -27.95
N TYR A 449 2.79 16.21 -28.19
CA TYR A 449 3.66 16.84 -27.20
C TYR A 449 2.89 17.07 -25.89
N GLN A 450 3.54 16.79 -24.77
CA GLN A 450 2.93 16.84 -23.44
C GLN A 450 3.36 18.13 -22.73
N ASP A 451 2.40 18.88 -22.20
CA ASP A 451 2.69 20.16 -21.57
C ASP A 451 3.53 19.99 -20.29
N ILE A 452 4.57 20.81 -20.17
CA ILE A 452 5.28 21.00 -18.90
C ILE A 452 4.44 21.94 -18.02
N VAL A 453 4.06 21.45 -16.84
CA VAL A 453 3.14 22.11 -15.91
C VAL A 453 3.79 22.44 -14.57
N THR A 454 3.22 23.42 -13.90
CA THR A 454 3.51 23.76 -12.50
C THR A 454 2.19 23.93 -11.73
N LYS A 455 2.24 23.80 -10.41
CA LYS A 455 1.07 24.03 -9.55
C LYS A 455 0.66 25.50 -9.66
N ASP A 456 -0.64 25.77 -9.73
CA ASP A 456 -1.13 27.14 -9.60
C ASP A 456 -0.86 27.67 -8.17
N ALA A 457 -0.64 28.98 -8.05
CA ALA A 457 -0.48 29.61 -6.74
C ALA A 457 -1.84 29.84 -6.06
N ASN A 458 -2.90 30.02 -6.87
CA ASN A 458 -4.24 30.42 -6.42
C ASN A 458 -5.24 29.25 -6.44
N SER A 459 -4.84 28.05 -6.87
CA SER A 459 -5.70 26.87 -6.93
C SER A 459 -4.93 25.58 -6.64
N ARG A 460 -5.65 24.45 -6.54
CA ARG A 460 -5.03 23.11 -6.47
C ARG A 460 -4.72 22.50 -7.84
N SER A 461 -5.05 23.18 -8.94
CA SER A 461 -4.82 22.67 -10.30
C SER A 461 -3.39 22.91 -10.78
N PHE A 462 -3.01 22.19 -11.83
CA PHE A 462 -1.79 22.47 -12.59
C PHE A 462 -2.09 23.43 -13.74
N ARG A 463 -1.10 24.22 -14.14
CA ARG A 463 -1.14 25.08 -15.33
C ARG A 463 0.15 24.93 -16.15
N LYS A 464 0.06 25.14 -17.46
CA LYS A 464 1.23 25.18 -18.34
C LYS A 464 2.24 26.23 -17.84
N VAL A 465 3.51 25.87 -17.88
CA VAL A 465 4.62 26.75 -17.52
C VAL A 465 4.78 27.84 -18.59
N LYS A 466 4.90 29.11 -18.17
CA LYS A 466 5.04 30.26 -19.09
C LYS A 466 6.47 30.41 -19.65
N LYS A 467 7.47 30.01 -18.89
CA LYS A 467 8.89 29.97 -19.26
C LYS A 467 9.50 28.75 -18.58
N GLN A 468 9.99 27.80 -19.37
CA GLN A 468 10.63 26.59 -18.85
C GLN A 468 11.94 26.94 -18.12
N ASP A 469 12.33 26.11 -17.16
CA ASP A 469 13.61 26.22 -16.48
C ASP A 469 14.75 25.84 -17.44
N ALA A 470 15.83 26.63 -17.47
CA ALA A 470 16.95 26.45 -18.40
C ALA A 470 17.65 25.07 -18.25
N LYS A 471 17.50 24.41 -17.09
CA LYS A 471 17.97 23.04 -16.88
C LYS A 471 17.29 22.02 -17.80
N LEU A 472 16.16 22.39 -18.40
CA LEU A 472 15.38 21.56 -19.32
C LEU A 472 15.66 21.87 -20.80
N ASP A 473 16.51 22.86 -21.12
CA ASP A 473 16.78 23.29 -22.52
C ASP A 473 17.30 22.14 -23.41
N ASN A 474 18.01 21.16 -22.83
CA ASN A 474 18.52 19.97 -23.52
C ASN A 474 17.57 18.76 -23.48
N VAL A 475 16.37 18.89 -22.89
CA VAL A 475 15.40 17.79 -22.77
C VAL A 475 14.49 17.75 -23.98
N GLN A 476 14.44 16.61 -24.66
CA GLN A 476 13.60 16.37 -25.83
C GLN A 476 12.48 15.38 -25.49
N GLN A 477 11.26 15.68 -25.93
CA GLN A 477 10.15 14.73 -25.85
C GLN A 477 10.09 13.85 -27.10
N TRP A 478 9.87 12.56 -26.89
CA TRP A 478 9.72 11.56 -27.93
C TRP A 478 8.58 10.60 -27.56
N VAL A 479 8.05 9.87 -28.54
CA VAL A 479 7.10 8.77 -28.32
C VAL A 479 7.61 7.51 -29.01
N LEU A 480 7.58 6.38 -28.32
CA LEU A 480 8.04 5.07 -28.77
C LEU A 480 6.86 4.12 -28.90
N LYS A 481 6.77 3.41 -30.03
CA LYS A 481 5.71 2.45 -30.32
C LYS A 481 6.02 1.07 -29.77
N ILE A 482 5.07 0.48 -29.05
CA ILE A 482 5.00 -0.96 -28.81
C ILE A 482 3.86 -1.52 -29.66
N ASP A 483 4.17 -2.48 -30.53
CA ASP A 483 3.14 -3.21 -31.28
C ASP A 483 2.36 -4.09 -30.29
N THR A 484 1.08 -3.79 -30.09
CA THR A 484 0.19 -4.66 -29.31
C THR A 484 -0.66 -5.53 -30.24
N SER A 485 -0.78 -5.13 -31.50
CA SER A 485 -1.47 -5.89 -32.53
C SER A 485 -0.72 -7.18 -32.84
N MET A 486 -1.45 -8.29 -32.80
CA MET A 486 -0.98 -9.55 -33.38
C MET A 486 -0.98 -9.43 -34.90
N SER A 487 0.03 -8.75 -35.46
CA SER A 487 0.31 -8.84 -36.89
C SER A 487 0.52 -10.33 -37.23
N LYS A 488 -0.24 -10.83 -38.22
CA LYS A 488 -0.41 -12.28 -38.51
C LYS A 488 0.83 -12.93 -39.15
N SER A 489 2.03 -12.70 -38.60
CA SER A 489 3.29 -13.00 -39.27
C SER A 489 4.41 -13.54 -38.35
N THR A 490 4.10 -14.52 -37.50
CA THR A 490 5.10 -15.51 -37.10
C THR A 490 5.01 -16.73 -38.01
N LYS A 491 5.87 -16.76 -39.03
CA LYS A 491 6.11 -17.97 -39.83
C LYS A 491 6.71 -19.04 -38.92
N PHE A 492 5.92 -20.06 -38.58
CA PHE A 492 6.41 -21.21 -37.84
C PHE A 492 7.47 -21.97 -38.65
N VAL A 493 8.75 -21.76 -38.33
CA VAL A 493 9.83 -22.65 -38.76
C VAL A 493 9.70 -23.94 -37.95
N LYS A 494 9.01 -24.92 -38.51
CA LYS A 494 8.87 -26.26 -37.94
C LYS A 494 10.23 -26.96 -38.05
N ALA A 495 11.02 -26.92 -36.97
CA ALA A 495 12.28 -27.64 -36.91
C ALA A 495 12.03 -29.14 -37.14
N LYS A 496 12.59 -29.66 -38.22
CA LYS A 496 12.43 -31.05 -38.65
C LYS A 496 13.33 -31.94 -37.80
N VAL A 497 12.74 -32.77 -36.95
CA VAL A 497 13.47 -33.81 -36.22
C VAL A 497 13.68 -34.98 -37.16
N ASP A 498 14.83 -35.00 -37.85
CA ASP A 498 15.32 -36.19 -38.53
C ASP A 498 16.11 -37.03 -37.52
N SER A 499 15.52 -38.13 -37.06
CA SER A 499 16.20 -39.15 -36.25
C SER A 499 16.76 -40.26 -37.13
N PRO A 500 17.98 -40.74 -36.87
CA PRO A 500 18.35 -42.13 -37.10
C PRO A 500 18.51 -42.87 -35.77
N VAL A 501 17.97 -44.09 -35.73
CA VAL A 501 18.16 -45.04 -34.63
C VAL A 501 19.53 -45.72 -34.77
N THR A 502 20.29 -45.79 -33.68
CA THR A 502 21.23 -46.90 -33.41
C THR A 502 21.22 -47.22 -31.92
N THR A 503 21.04 -48.50 -31.61
CA THR A 503 21.18 -49.10 -30.28
C THR A 503 22.65 -49.29 -29.93
N ASP A 504 23.01 -49.13 -28.64
CA ASP A 504 23.65 -50.23 -27.89
C ASP A 504 23.73 -49.93 -26.38
N ASP A 505 23.74 -51.00 -25.58
CA ASP A 505 23.84 -51.01 -24.12
C ASP A 505 25.26 -50.72 -23.62
N THR A 506 25.39 -50.23 -22.36
CA THR A 506 26.20 -50.90 -21.30
C THR A 506 26.25 -50.11 -19.97
N SER A 507 25.73 -50.75 -18.92
CA SER A 507 26.02 -50.70 -17.46
C SER A 507 26.29 -49.40 -16.64
N MET A 508 25.43 -49.25 -15.61
CA MET A 508 25.70 -48.95 -14.19
C MET A 508 26.69 -47.83 -13.74
N SER A 509 26.13 -46.84 -13.04
CA SER A 509 26.48 -46.60 -11.62
C SER A 509 25.35 -45.84 -10.90
N LYS A 510 25.01 -46.24 -9.66
CA LYS A 510 24.02 -45.57 -8.79
C LYS A 510 24.69 -45.13 -7.50
N SER A 511 24.41 -43.91 -7.04
CA SER A 511 24.17 -43.68 -5.61
C SER A 511 23.24 -42.49 -5.38
N THR A 512 22.60 -42.46 -4.21
CA THR A 512 21.33 -41.76 -3.98
C THR A 512 21.37 -41.00 -2.65
N LYS A 513 20.69 -39.85 -2.55
CA LYS A 513 19.85 -39.48 -1.38
C LYS A 513 19.17 -38.11 -1.60
N PHE A 514 17.86 -38.14 -1.82
CA PHE A 514 16.94 -37.03 -1.51
C PHE A 514 15.73 -37.65 -0.81
N VAL A 515 15.39 -37.15 0.38
CA VAL A 515 14.30 -37.70 1.21
C VAL A 515 13.16 -36.68 1.31
N LYS A 516 12.01 -37.09 0.76
CA LYS A 516 10.63 -36.72 1.07
C LYS A 516 10.36 -35.40 1.83
N ALA A 517 9.71 -34.48 1.14
CA ALA A 517 8.89 -33.42 1.73
C ALA A 517 7.39 -33.61 1.36
N LYS A 518 6.78 -34.72 1.81
CA LYS A 518 5.37 -35.05 1.52
C LYS A 518 4.49 -35.33 2.75
N ASP A 519 5.10 -35.54 3.92
CA ASP A 519 4.41 -36.11 5.08
C ASP A 519 3.94 -35.05 6.12
N PHE A 520 4.04 -33.74 5.83
CA PHE A 520 3.58 -32.67 6.74
C PHE A 520 2.12 -32.20 6.51
N MET A 521 1.46 -32.65 5.44
CA MET A 521 0.12 -32.16 5.06
C MET A 521 -1.06 -32.91 5.74
N GLN A 522 -0.80 -33.80 6.70
CA GLN A 522 -1.83 -34.69 7.25
C GLN A 522 -2.22 -34.43 8.73
N SER A 523 -1.64 -33.43 9.40
CA SER A 523 -1.95 -33.11 10.81
C SER A 523 -2.91 -31.93 11.05
N LEU A 524 -3.34 -31.20 10.00
CA LEU A 524 -4.19 -29.99 10.13
C LEU A 524 -5.66 -30.19 9.72
N LYS A 525 -6.17 -31.44 9.74
CA LYS A 525 -7.59 -31.75 9.57
C LYS A 525 -8.17 -32.53 10.74
N PHE A 526 -8.51 -31.82 11.82
CA PHE A 526 -9.63 -32.20 12.70
C PHE A 526 -10.13 -30.96 13.46
N GLY A 527 -11.46 -30.87 13.67
CA GLY A 527 -12.07 -29.86 14.54
C GLY A 527 -12.66 -28.62 13.86
N LEU A 528 -13.65 -28.78 12.97
CA LEU A 528 -14.89 -27.99 12.98
C LEU A 528 -15.91 -28.56 11.98
N SER A 529 -16.88 -29.30 12.53
CA SER A 529 -18.09 -29.86 11.92
C SER A 529 -19.00 -30.18 13.12
N SER A 530 -20.31 -29.94 13.14
CA SER A 530 -21.25 -29.59 12.06
C SER A 530 -22.36 -28.67 12.58
N GLY A 531 -22.99 -27.91 11.67
CA GLY A 531 -24.22 -27.18 11.91
C GLY A 531 -25.03 -27.18 10.61
N SER A 532 -25.90 -28.17 10.46
CA SER A 532 -26.64 -28.44 9.23
C SER A 532 -27.80 -27.47 8.99
N SER A 533 -27.96 -26.97 7.77
CA SER A 533 -29.29 -26.80 7.20
C SER A 533 -29.26 -26.91 5.66
N SER A 534 -30.37 -27.44 5.15
CA SER A 534 -30.68 -27.90 3.81
C SER A 534 -30.47 -26.89 2.67
N ILE A 535 -30.05 -27.44 1.53
CA ILE A 535 -30.28 -26.87 0.20
C ILE A 535 -31.78 -26.82 -0.08
N VAL A 536 -32.28 -25.68 -0.53
CA VAL A 536 -33.45 -25.58 -1.42
C VAL A 536 -33.00 -24.70 -2.59
N GLY A 537 -33.14 -25.20 -3.81
CA GLY A 537 -32.80 -24.45 -5.01
C GLY A 537 -34.04 -23.81 -5.62
N SER A 538 -33.91 -22.57 -6.08
CA SER A 538 -34.82 -21.98 -7.08
C SER A 538 -34.18 -20.75 -7.74
N ASP A 539 -33.92 -20.92 -9.03
CA ASP A 539 -34.09 -19.94 -10.11
C ASP A 539 -33.27 -18.63 -10.19
N SER A 540 -32.99 -18.33 -11.45
CA SER A 540 -32.33 -17.16 -12.02
C SER A 540 -33.15 -15.88 -12.00
N SER A 541 -32.51 -14.72 -11.85
CA SER A 541 -32.77 -13.54 -12.70
C SER A 541 -31.75 -12.41 -12.47
N ALA A 542 -31.59 -11.56 -13.51
CA ALA A 542 -31.09 -10.16 -13.54
C ALA A 542 -29.90 -9.76 -12.62
N ILE A 543 -28.73 -9.32 -13.13
CA ILE A 543 -28.48 -8.10 -13.92
C ILE A 543 -29.11 -6.82 -13.32
N VAL A 544 -28.36 -6.12 -12.44
CA VAL A 544 -28.25 -4.65 -12.41
C VAL A 544 -26.84 -4.29 -11.91
N PRO A 545 -26.05 -3.46 -12.62
CA PRO A 545 -24.83 -2.85 -12.10
C PRO A 545 -25.07 -1.42 -11.58
N PRO A 546 -24.26 -0.93 -10.64
CA PRO A 546 -23.80 0.47 -10.61
C PRO A 546 -22.74 0.70 -11.70
#